data_AF-A0A931YGQ2-F1
#
_entry.id   AF-A0A931YGQ2-F1
#
_cell.length_a   1.000
_cell.length_b   1.000
_cell.length_c   1.000
_cell.angle_alpha   90.00
_cell.angle_beta   90.00
_cell.angle_gamma   90.00
#
_symmetry.space_group_name_H-M   'P 1'
#
loop_
_entity.id
_entity.type
_entity.pdbx_description
1 polymer ?
#
loop_
_entity_poly.entity_id
_entity_poly.type
_entity_poly.pdbx_seq_one_letter_code
_entity_poly.pdbx_strand_id
1 'polypeptide(L)'
;MTRPVPTRPADLIVAVVLALGLALALAGCSAPAAPARPVAAPGGPALVTVPALPPSPLTERQRVLHVLGRLGYGPRPGDVEAVERMGVAAWIETQLAPERLADPAVEARLARLSVPTMSPRALMDAYPLPNLTRRQGMEMRPEQSPQRLIGELQQARVLRAVYSERQLLEVMVEFWLNHFNVFAGKGALRYYLPAYEREAIRPHALGRFRDLLGAVARHPAMLFYLDAWLSVAPDARLGERRSGLNENYASELLELHTLGVDGGYTQADVGAVARAFTGWTIDHPRPGHPRSGGGFVFDPRAHDRGPKTILGQAFPAGGGREEGERALDLVARHPATARLIATKLARRLVADDPPPALVERVAAVFRETDGDIRALVRAIVWSPEFFSEAAYRAKVKTPLEFTASALRALGADTDAGRPVQRTLLGMGQPLYAAQAPTGYADRAEAWTSPGGLLARLNFAHALAANRLPATSVDLEAIVGGDADPEGIADRLIVALLGGEVSPETRAVLRDALREPAVLRATLDDPVAAPDVSKIAALVLGSPEFQRR
;
A
#
# COMPACT_ATOMS: atom_id res chain seq x y z
N MET A 1 28.74 53.59 -40.81
CA MET A 1 28.90 52.23 -40.25
C MET A 1 28.67 52.29 -38.75
N THR A 2 28.28 51.17 -38.12
CA THR A 2 28.18 50.95 -36.65
C THR A 2 27.44 51.99 -35.78
N ARG A 3 26.16 51.69 -35.47
CA ARG A 3 25.50 52.01 -34.18
C ARG A 3 25.73 50.83 -33.19
N PRO A 4 25.36 50.92 -31.90
CA PRO A 4 25.81 51.90 -30.92
C PRO A 4 26.19 51.24 -29.57
N VAL A 5 26.75 52.01 -28.63
CA VAL A 5 26.69 51.69 -27.18
C VAL A 5 26.29 52.96 -26.42
N PRO A 6 25.26 52.91 -25.57
CA PRO A 6 25.07 53.89 -24.50
C PRO A 6 25.33 53.26 -23.13
N THR A 7 26.24 53.87 -22.39
CA THR A 7 26.40 53.69 -20.94
C THR A 7 25.21 54.30 -20.18
N ARG A 8 24.91 53.77 -18.98
CA ARG A 8 24.03 54.45 -17.99
C ARG A 8 24.79 55.63 -17.36
N PRO A 9 24.10 56.69 -16.88
CA PRO A 9 23.82 56.72 -15.44
C PRO A 9 22.51 57.43 -15.00
N ALA A 10 22.29 57.32 -13.68
CA ALA A 10 21.29 57.87 -12.75
C ALA A 10 20.50 59.18 -13.06
N ASP A 11 19.24 59.12 -12.61
CA ASP A 11 18.46 60.12 -11.85
C ASP A 11 18.43 61.61 -12.23
N LEU A 12 17.23 62.09 -12.63
CA LEU A 12 16.77 63.44 -12.31
C LEU A 12 15.23 63.59 -12.38
N ILE A 13 14.73 64.58 -11.60
CA ILE A 13 13.43 65.28 -11.71
C ILE A 13 12.29 64.86 -10.75
N VAL A 14 12.23 65.67 -9.69
CA VAL A 14 11.09 66.04 -8.82
C VAL A 14 9.81 66.38 -9.60
N ALA A 15 8.65 65.88 -9.15
CA ALA A 15 7.44 66.68 -8.81
C ALA A 15 6.18 65.83 -8.57
N VAL A 16 5.65 65.86 -7.34
CA VAL A 16 4.24 66.10 -6.91
C VAL A 16 4.12 65.62 -5.45
N VAL A 17 3.83 66.56 -4.54
CA VAL A 17 3.71 66.32 -3.08
C VAL A 17 2.40 66.93 -2.56
N LEU A 18 1.84 66.32 -1.52
CA LEU A 18 0.58 66.68 -0.84
C LEU A 18 0.53 68.11 -0.27
N ALA A 19 -0.65 68.72 -0.35
CA ALA A 19 -1.37 69.50 0.68
C ALA A 19 -2.80 69.79 0.15
N LEU A 20 -3.86 70.16 0.90
CA LEU A 20 -4.05 70.61 2.29
C LEU A 20 -5.58 70.52 2.59
N GLY A 21 -6.04 70.41 3.86
CA GLY A 21 -7.48 70.56 4.14
C GLY A 21 -7.98 70.21 5.56
N LEU A 22 -7.92 71.18 6.47
CA LEU A 22 -8.53 71.14 7.83
C LEU A 22 -8.84 72.60 8.24
N ALA A 23 -9.87 72.97 9.00
CA ALA A 23 -10.98 72.23 9.63
C ALA A 23 -12.21 73.16 9.76
N LEU A 24 -13.41 72.63 10.03
CA LEU A 24 -14.44 73.39 10.78
C LEU A 24 -15.38 72.45 11.55
N ALA A 25 -15.75 72.84 12.78
CA ALA A 25 -16.68 72.11 13.64
C ALA A 25 -17.97 72.92 13.86
N LEU A 26 -19.13 72.26 13.81
CA LEU A 26 -20.37 72.74 14.40
C LEU A 26 -21.08 71.57 15.07
N ALA A 27 -21.68 71.82 16.24
CA ALA A 27 -22.28 70.80 17.08
C ALA A 27 -23.73 70.49 16.66
N GLY A 28 -24.12 69.22 16.82
CA GLY A 28 -25.51 68.77 16.69
C GLY A 28 -25.71 67.51 17.53
N CYS A 29 -26.47 67.61 18.62
CA CYS A 29 -26.71 66.49 19.54
C CYS A 29 -27.89 65.61 19.07
N SER A 30 -27.68 64.29 19.01
CA SER A 30 -28.74 63.29 19.13
C SER A 30 -28.19 61.96 19.64
N ALA A 31 -28.99 61.24 20.43
CA ALA A 31 -28.59 60.15 21.33
C ALA A 31 -28.33 58.79 20.62
N PRO A 32 -27.77 57.77 21.30
CA PRO A 32 -27.06 56.67 20.64
C PRO A 32 -27.95 55.49 20.23
N ALA A 33 -27.56 54.81 19.15
CA ALA A 33 -27.93 53.43 18.89
C ALA A 33 -27.01 52.49 19.68
N ALA A 34 -27.56 51.44 20.29
CA ALA A 34 -26.80 50.52 21.13
C ALA A 34 -25.76 49.71 20.33
N PRO A 35 -24.54 49.48 20.85
CA PRO A 35 -23.58 48.58 20.21
C PRO A 35 -24.12 47.14 20.27
N ALA A 36 -24.24 46.51 19.10
CA ALA A 36 -24.54 45.09 19.02
C ALA A 36 -23.44 44.29 19.74
N ARG A 37 -23.84 43.29 20.55
CA ARG A 37 -22.89 42.36 21.17
C ARG A 37 -22.03 41.72 20.07
N PRO A 38 -20.69 41.65 20.21
CA PRO A 38 -19.88 40.88 19.29
C PRO A 38 -20.31 39.41 19.41
N VAL A 39 -20.84 38.86 18.32
CA VAL A 39 -21.01 37.41 18.18
C VAL A 39 -19.62 36.81 18.22
N ALA A 40 -19.37 35.91 19.18
CA ALA A 40 -18.10 35.22 19.28
C ALA A 40 -17.82 34.51 17.95
N ALA A 41 -16.68 34.82 17.32
CA ALA A 41 -16.24 34.08 16.15
C ALA A 41 -16.13 32.60 16.52
N PRO A 42 -16.60 31.66 15.68
CA PRO A 42 -16.43 30.24 15.94
C PRO A 42 -14.94 29.96 16.09
N GLY A 43 -14.57 29.29 17.19
CA GLY A 43 -13.18 29.07 17.54
C GLY A 43 -12.41 28.43 16.39
N GLY A 44 -11.23 28.96 16.08
CA GLY A 44 -10.30 28.32 15.16
C GLY A 44 -10.02 26.88 15.60
N PRO A 45 -9.71 25.97 14.65
CA PRO A 45 -9.51 24.56 14.98
C PRO A 45 -8.47 24.43 16.09
N ALA A 46 -8.85 23.76 17.19
CA ALA A 46 -7.96 23.53 18.31
C ALA A 46 -6.67 22.89 17.78
N LEU A 47 -5.52 23.47 18.14
CA LEU A 47 -4.21 22.93 17.80
C LEU A 47 -4.09 21.54 18.42
N VAL A 48 -4.26 20.51 17.58
CA VAL A 48 -4.05 19.12 18.00
C VAL A 48 -2.58 18.96 18.35
N THR A 49 -2.28 18.94 19.64
CA THR A 49 -0.92 18.75 20.15
C THR A 49 -0.46 17.34 19.79
N VAL A 50 0.38 17.24 18.77
CA VAL A 50 1.02 15.98 18.37
C VAL A 50 1.92 15.52 19.52
N PRO A 51 1.76 14.30 20.05
CA PRO A 51 2.60 13.82 21.14
C PRO A 51 4.04 13.65 20.65
N ALA A 52 5.00 14.08 21.47
CA ALA A 52 6.41 13.91 21.19
C ALA A 52 6.74 12.42 20.97
N LEU A 53 7.59 12.15 19.97
CA LEU A 53 8.12 10.81 19.73
C LEU A 53 9.13 10.42 20.82
N PRO A 54 9.29 9.13 21.14
CA PRO A 54 10.26 8.68 22.15
C PRO A 54 11.70 9.07 21.78
N PRO A 55 12.60 9.19 22.78
CA PRO A 55 14.04 9.33 22.54
C PRO A 55 14.55 8.21 21.62
N SER A 56 15.47 8.56 20.72
CA SER A 56 16.01 7.65 19.71
C SER A 56 17.52 7.87 19.54
N PRO A 57 18.30 6.81 19.31
CA PRO A 57 19.70 6.90 18.91
C PRO A 57 19.89 7.38 17.45
N LEU A 58 18.84 7.31 16.62
CA LEU A 58 18.91 7.65 15.21
C LEU A 58 18.97 9.18 15.01
N THR A 59 19.77 9.63 14.04
CA THR A 59 19.78 11.03 13.62
C THR A 59 18.43 11.45 13.06
N GLU A 60 18.13 12.76 13.04
CA GLU A 60 16.86 13.26 12.49
C GLU A 60 16.62 12.77 11.05
N ARG A 61 17.64 12.87 10.18
CA ARG A 61 17.55 12.39 8.79
C ARG A 61 17.38 10.88 8.69
N GLN A 62 18.03 10.09 9.55
CA GLN A 62 17.77 8.63 9.63
C GLN A 62 16.33 8.33 10.04
N ARG A 63 15.75 9.09 10.98
CA ARG A 63 14.33 8.94 11.39
C ARG A 63 13.37 9.30 10.27
N VAL A 64 13.67 10.34 9.49
CA VAL A 64 12.91 10.71 8.28
C VAL A 64 12.96 9.61 7.23
N LEU A 65 14.15 9.12 6.89
CA LEU A 65 14.32 8.00 5.96
C LEU A 65 13.61 6.73 6.45
N HIS A 66 13.64 6.47 7.76
CA HIS A 66 12.97 5.33 8.37
C HIS A 66 11.45 5.41 8.22
N VAL A 67 10.80 6.55 8.51
CA VAL A 67 9.34 6.66 8.35
C VAL A 67 8.90 6.61 6.89
N LEU A 68 9.65 7.25 5.99
CA LEU A 68 9.38 7.20 4.54
C LEU A 68 9.57 5.78 3.98
N GLY A 69 10.49 4.99 4.54
CA GLY A 69 10.72 3.59 4.18
C GLY A 69 9.78 2.59 4.86
N ARG A 70 9.34 2.81 6.10
CA ARG A 70 8.48 1.86 6.85
C ARG A 70 7.00 2.10 6.65
N LEU A 71 6.59 3.35 6.63
CA LEU A 71 5.21 3.79 6.47
C LEU A 71 4.93 4.24 5.02
N GLY A 72 5.82 3.89 4.09
CA GLY A 72 5.69 4.17 2.66
C GLY A 72 6.65 3.34 1.82
N TYR A 73 6.78 3.72 0.55
CA TYR A 73 7.66 3.11 -0.44
C TYR A 73 8.92 3.95 -0.68
N GLY A 74 9.46 4.59 0.36
CA GLY A 74 10.66 5.43 0.30
C GLY A 74 10.42 6.88 -0.19
N PRO A 75 11.45 7.73 -0.12
CA PRO A 75 11.36 9.13 -0.56
C PRO A 75 11.31 9.25 -2.09
N ARG A 76 10.61 10.28 -2.56
CA ARG A 76 10.85 10.96 -3.85
C ARG A 76 11.81 12.14 -3.65
N PRO A 77 12.38 12.72 -4.72
CA PRO A 77 13.08 14.00 -4.63
C PRO A 77 12.27 15.06 -3.87
N GLY A 78 12.85 15.62 -2.80
CA GLY A 78 12.24 16.62 -1.93
C GLY A 78 11.33 16.09 -0.81
N ASP A 79 10.98 14.79 -0.77
CA ASP A 79 10.16 14.24 0.32
C ASP A 79 10.91 14.30 1.67
N VAL A 80 12.23 14.08 1.68
CA VAL A 80 13.04 14.10 2.92
C VAL A 80 13.06 15.50 3.52
N GLU A 81 13.38 16.51 2.71
CA GLU A 81 13.44 17.92 3.11
C GLU A 81 12.05 18.49 3.44
N ALA A 82 10.97 17.87 2.94
CA ALA A 82 9.61 18.19 3.34
C ALA A 82 9.27 17.64 4.73
N VAL A 83 9.66 16.40 5.04
CA VAL A 83 9.42 15.81 6.37
C VAL A 83 10.33 16.42 7.44
N GLU A 84 11.58 16.77 7.12
CA GLU A 84 12.47 17.52 8.03
C GLU A 84 11.82 18.87 8.45
N ARG A 85 11.27 19.64 7.49
CA ARG A 85 10.56 20.88 7.80
C ARG A 85 9.21 20.69 8.52
N MET A 86 8.54 19.57 8.28
CA MET A 86 7.24 19.26 8.89
C MET A 86 7.38 18.70 10.32
N GLY A 87 8.50 18.05 10.60
CA GLY A 87 8.71 17.21 11.77
C GLY A 87 8.13 15.80 11.58
N VAL A 88 8.94 14.78 11.87
CA VAL A 88 8.58 13.35 11.72
C VAL A 88 7.26 13.00 12.40
N ALA A 89 7.00 13.52 13.61
CA ALA A 89 5.78 13.22 14.36
C ALA A 89 4.52 13.71 13.63
N ALA A 90 4.54 14.95 13.14
CA ALA A 90 3.41 15.54 12.42
C ALA A 90 3.17 14.83 11.08
N TRP A 91 4.23 14.41 10.38
CA TRP A 91 4.09 13.61 9.17
C TRP A 91 3.38 12.28 9.44
N ILE A 92 3.78 11.54 10.49
CA ILE A 92 3.12 10.29 10.90
C ILE A 92 1.62 10.52 11.15
N GLU A 93 1.23 11.60 11.85
CA GLU A 93 -0.19 11.91 12.09
C GLU A 93 -0.98 12.13 10.80
N THR A 94 -0.38 12.79 9.78
CA THR A 94 -1.05 12.95 8.48
C THR A 94 -1.24 11.62 7.76
N GLN A 95 -0.26 10.72 7.85
CA GLN A 95 -0.33 9.39 7.26
C GLN A 95 -1.32 8.46 7.98
N LEU A 96 -1.49 8.63 9.30
CA LEU A 96 -2.52 7.95 10.08
C LEU A 96 -3.93 8.43 9.73
N ALA A 97 -4.10 9.57 9.06
CA ALA A 97 -5.40 10.14 8.66
C ALA A 97 -5.50 10.37 7.13
N PRO A 98 -5.38 9.31 6.30
CA PRO A 98 -5.32 9.43 4.85
C PRO A 98 -6.58 10.03 4.21
N GLU A 99 -7.73 9.97 4.90
CA GLU A 99 -8.96 10.66 4.51
C GLU A 99 -8.82 12.20 4.45
N ARG A 100 -7.81 12.77 5.12
CA ARG A 100 -7.50 14.20 5.11
C ARG A 100 -6.50 14.60 4.03
N LEU A 101 -5.85 13.64 3.39
CA LEU A 101 -4.88 13.86 2.32
C LEU A 101 -5.59 13.88 0.96
N ALA A 102 -5.38 14.95 0.19
CA ALA A 102 -5.73 15.00 -1.22
C ALA A 102 -4.66 14.27 -2.04
N ASP A 103 -5.06 13.63 -3.14
CA ASP A 103 -4.15 12.76 -3.93
C ASP A 103 -4.30 12.95 -5.46
N PRO A 104 -4.38 14.19 -5.99
CA PRO A 104 -4.76 14.43 -7.38
C PRO A 104 -3.78 13.82 -8.40
N ALA A 105 -2.50 13.67 -8.05
CA ALA A 105 -1.46 13.15 -8.92
C ALA A 105 -1.61 11.65 -9.22
N VAL A 106 -2.08 10.85 -8.25
CA VAL A 106 -2.42 9.44 -8.48
C VAL A 106 -3.79 9.28 -9.09
N GLU A 107 -4.80 10.05 -8.65
CA GLU A 107 -6.17 9.92 -9.19
C GLU A 107 -6.22 10.28 -10.69
N ALA A 108 -5.47 11.28 -11.14
CA ALA A 108 -5.35 11.61 -12.57
C ALA A 108 -4.69 10.50 -13.41
N ARG A 109 -3.83 9.66 -12.81
CA ARG A 109 -3.23 8.49 -13.46
C ARG A 109 -4.19 7.29 -13.43
N LEU A 110 -4.84 7.04 -12.29
CA LEU A 110 -5.83 5.98 -12.11
C LEU A 110 -7.08 6.16 -12.97
N ALA A 111 -7.49 7.40 -13.24
CA ALA A 111 -8.60 7.73 -14.15
C ALA A 111 -8.39 7.23 -15.60
N ARG A 112 -7.16 6.85 -15.98
CA ARG A 112 -6.84 6.22 -17.27
C ARG A 112 -7.09 4.71 -17.29
N LEU A 113 -7.36 4.11 -16.12
CA LEU A 113 -7.59 2.68 -15.94
C LEU A 113 -9.08 2.42 -15.67
N SER A 114 -9.69 1.59 -16.49
CA SER A 114 -11.13 1.32 -16.42
C SER A 114 -11.44 0.24 -15.37
N VAL A 115 -10.66 -0.84 -15.38
CA VAL A 115 -10.89 -2.05 -14.58
C VAL A 115 -11.02 -1.78 -13.07
N PRO A 116 -10.22 -0.91 -12.43
CA PRO A 116 -10.32 -0.65 -10.98
C PRO A 116 -11.66 -0.07 -10.52
N THR A 117 -12.44 0.54 -11.43
CA THR A 117 -13.73 1.19 -11.11
C THR A 117 -14.95 0.36 -11.50
N MET A 118 -14.78 -0.64 -12.38
CA MET A 118 -15.88 -1.46 -12.87
C MET A 118 -16.45 -2.40 -11.79
N SER A 119 -17.71 -2.78 -11.96
CA SER A 119 -18.36 -3.83 -11.16
C SER A 119 -17.99 -5.23 -11.70
N PRO A 120 -18.08 -6.30 -10.88
CA PRO A 120 -17.81 -7.66 -11.34
C PRO A 120 -18.64 -8.08 -12.56
N ARG A 121 -19.92 -7.65 -12.62
CA ARG A 121 -20.79 -7.89 -13.77
C ARG A 121 -20.29 -7.20 -15.03
N ALA A 122 -19.96 -5.91 -14.97
CA ALA A 122 -19.43 -5.17 -16.11
C ALA A 122 -18.10 -5.77 -16.62
N LEU A 123 -17.26 -6.28 -15.70
CA LEU A 123 -16.02 -6.97 -16.06
C LEU A 123 -16.26 -8.33 -16.75
N MET A 124 -17.29 -9.09 -16.36
CA MET A 124 -17.65 -10.33 -17.04
C MET A 124 -18.25 -10.08 -18.43
N ASP A 125 -19.05 -9.01 -18.58
CA ASP A 125 -19.63 -8.60 -19.86
C ASP A 125 -18.54 -8.11 -20.84
N ALA A 126 -17.54 -7.35 -20.35
CA ALA A 126 -16.44 -6.82 -21.16
C ALA A 126 -15.32 -7.83 -21.47
N TYR A 127 -15.02 -8.75 -20.54
CA TYR A 127 -13.91 -9.71 -20.64
C TYR A 127 -14.41 -11.16 -20.46
N PRO A 128 -15.18 -11.72 -21.43
CA PRO A 128 -15.79 -13.04 -21.32
C PRO A 128 -14.80 -14.18 -21.04
N LEU A 129 -15.28 -15.21 -20.32
CA LEU A 129 -14.48 -16.39 -19.95
C LEU A 129 -14.03 -17.19 -21.19
N PRO A 130 -12.72 -17.47 -21.38
CA PRO A 130 -12.19 -18.17 -22.57
C PRO A 130 -12.79 -19.54 -22.86
N ASN A 131 -13.35 -20.20 -21.84
CA ASN A 131 -14.03 -21.50 -21.97
C ASN A 131 -15.47 -21.34 -22.46
N LEU A 132 -16.14 -20.22 -22.14
CA LEU A 132 -17.48 -19.89 -22.67
C LEU A 132 -17.36 -19.43 -24.11
N THR A 133 -16.42 -18.52 -24.42
CA THR A 133 -16.23 -17.98 -25.77
C THR A 133 -15.89 -19.09 -26.78
N ARG A 134 -15.00 -20.03 -26.42
CA ARG A 134 -14.71 -21.24 -27.24
C ARG A 134 -15.92 -22.16 -27.40
N ARG A 135 -16.73 -22.37 -26.35
CA ARG A 135 -17.96 -23.18 -26.46
C ARG A 135 -19.02 -22.54 -27.35
N GLN A 136 -19.01 -21.22 -27.50
CA GLN A 136 -19.92 -20.45 -28.34
C GLN A 136 -19.40 -20.24 -29.78
N GLY A 137 -18.25 -20.84 -30.14
CA GLY A 137 -17.67 -20.69 -31.49
C GLY A 137 -17.19 -19.28 -31.82
N MET A 138 -17.03 -18.42 -30.81
CA MET A 138 -16.61 -17.03 -30.98
C MET A 138 -15.08 -16.89 -30.86
N GLU A 139 -14.49 -16.07 -31.72
CA GLU A 139 -13.10 -15.64 -31.53
C GLU A 139 -13.03 -14.50 -30.49
N MET A 140 -12.13 -14.65 -29.51
CA MET A 140 -11.82 -13.56 -28.59
C MET A 140 -10.93 -12.54 -29.30
N ARG A 141 -11.37 -11.29 -29.36
CA ARG A 141 -10.47 -10.20 -29.71
C ARG A 141 -9.36 -10.12 -28.65
N PRO A 142 -8.10 -9.75 -29.00
CA PRO A 142 -7.09 -9.37 -28.00
C PRO A 142 -7.63 -8.31 -27.01
N GLU A 143 -8.57 -7.51 -27.52
CA GLU A 143 -9.68 -6.82 -26.88
C GLU A 143 -9.99 -7.25 -25.44
N GLN A 144 -10.45 -8.49 -25.40
CA GLN A 144 -11.30 -9.04 -24.36
C GLN A 144 -10.53 -10.03 -23.48
N SER A 145 -9.20 -10.11 -23.64
CA SER A 145 -8.36 -11.02 -22.88
C SER A 145 -8.46 -10.74 -21.37
N PRO A 146 -8.88 -11.71 -20.54
CA PRO A 146 -8.93 -11.54 -19.09
C PRO A 146 -7.56 -11.34 -18.42
N GLN A 147 -6.46 -11.39 -19.19
CA GLN A 147 -5.14 -10.96 -18.74
C GLN A 147 -5.03 -9.43 -18.63
N ARG A 148 -5.80 -8.64 -19.41
CA ARG A 148 -5.85 -7.17 -19.24
C ARG A 148 -6.40 -6.76 -17.90
N LEU A 149 -7.43 -7.47 -17.41
CA LEU A 149 -8.05 -7.20 -16.10
C LEU A 149 -6.99 -7.20 -14.99
N ILE A 150 -6.18 -8.25 -14.93
CA ILE A 150 -5.08 -8.34 -13.95
C ILE A 150 -4.00 -7.29 -14.27
N GLY A 151 -3.64 -7.07 -15.53
CA GLY A 151 -2.66 -6.05 -15.92
C GLY A 151 -3.01 -4.63 -15.46
N GLU A 152 -4.24 -4.15 -15.68
CA GLU A 152 -4.69 -2.83 -15.18
C GLU A 152 -4.75 -2.77 -13.65
N LEU A 153 -5.10 -3.87 -12.97
CA LEU A 153 -5.14 -3.90 -11.51
C LEU A 153 -3.72 -3.89 -10.89
N GLN A 154 -2.77 -4.61 -11.49
CA GLN A 154 -1.34 -4.54 -11.15
C GLN A 154 -0.79 -3.13 -11.39
N GLN A 155 -1.14 -2.52 -12.53
CA GLN A 155 -0.78 -1.15 -12.87
C GLN A 155 -1.30 -0.16 -11.82
N ALA A 156 -2.58 -0.23 -11.46
CA ALA A 156 -3.19 0.61 -10.43
C ALA A 156 -2.48 0.51 -9.07
N ARG A 157 -2.08 -0.71 -8.65
CA ARG A 157 -1.34 -0.91 -7.39
C ARG A 157 0.04 -0.25 -7.42
N VAL A 158 0.81 -0.45 -8.49
CA VAL A 158 2.15 0.15 -8.59
C VAL A 158 2.05 1.68 -8.73
N LEU A 159 1.10 2.20 -9.50
CA LEU A 159 0.84 3.65 -9.58
C LEU A 159 0.53 4.26 -8.20
N ARG A 160 -0.24 3.57 -7.36
CA ARG A 160 -0.49 4.01 -5.98
C ARG A 160 0.77 3.99 -5.12
N ALA A 161 1.51 2.88 -5.15
CA ALA A 161 2.78 2.78 -4.42
C ALA A 161 3.75 3.92 -4.81
N VAL A 162 3.85 4.25 -6.11
CA VAL A 162 4.75 5.29 -6.63
C VAL A 162 4.25 6.71 -6.38
N TYR A 163 2.99 7.02 -6.70
CA TYR A 163 2.50 8.42 -6.78
C TYR A 163 1.60 8.88 -5.64
N SER A 164 1.03 7.97 -4.83
CA SER A 164 0.08 8.36 -3.78
C SER A 164 0.76 9.15 -2.66
N GLU A 165 0.13 10.24 -2.22
CA GLU A 165 0.52 10.92 -0.97
C GLU A 165 0.09 10.14 0.29
N ARG A 166 -0.85 9.20 0.15
CA ARG A 166 -1.38 8.35 1.24
C ARG A 166 -0.53 7.09 1.44
N GLN A 167 0.79 7.26 1.51
CA GLN A 167 1.77 6.17 1.54
C GLN A 167 1.48 5.07 2.59
N LEU A 168 1.07 5.44 3.81
CA LEU A 168 0.75 4.44 4.85
C LEU A 168 -0.51 3.64 4.50
N LEU A 169 -1.51 4.27 3.88
CA LEU A 169 -2.71 3.56 3.42
C LEU A 169 -2.32 2.48 2.41
N GLU A 170 -1.44 2.79 1.46
CA GLU A 170 -1.01 1.81 0.45
C GLU A 170 -0.20 0.65 1.05
N VAL A 171 0.71 0.94 1.99
CA VAL A 171 1.45 -0.10 2.74
C VAL A 171 0.52 -1.02 3.52
N MET A 172 -0.53 -0.48 4.13
CA MET A 172 -1.53 -1.26 4.87
C MET A 172 -2.48 -2.03 3.95
N VAL A 173 -2.85 -1.46 2.79
CA VAL A 173 -3.64 -2.14 1.76
C VAL A 173 -2.88 -3.33 1.18
N GLU A 174 -1.57 -3.19 0.91
CA GLU A 174 -0.71 -4.32 0.53
C GLU A 174 -0.69 -5.39 1.62
N PHE A 175 -0.46 -5.00 2.88
CA PHE A 175 -0.43 -5.91 4.03
C PHE A 175 -1.73 -6.71 4.17
N TRP A 176 -2.90 -6.06 4.10
CA TRP A 176 -4.19 -6.73 4.25
C TRP A 176 -4.56 -7.59 3.04
N LEU A 177 -4.19 -7.20 1.82
CA LEU A 177 -4.35 -8.05 0.63
C LEU A 177 -3.42 -9.27 0.64
N ASN A 178 -2.34 -9.22 1.40
CA ASN A 178 -1.47 -10.37 1.62
C ASN A 178 -1.95 -11.25 2.80
N HIS A 179 -2.50 -10.64 3.86
CA HIS A 179 -3.09 -11.36 5.01
C HIS A 179 -4.37 -12.11 4.63
N PHE A 180 -5.23 -11.48 3.82
CA PHE A 180 -6.45 -12.07 3.26
C PHE A 180 -6.25 -12.37 1.77
N ASN A 181 -5.21 -13.15 1.44
CA ASN A 181 -4.81 -13.42 0.07
C ASN A 181 -5.91 -14.14 -0.72
N VAL A 182 -6.02 -13.82 -2.01
CA VAL A 182 -6.88 -14.52 -2.97
C VAL A 182 -6.18 -14.66 -4.32
N PHE A 183 -6.25 -15.85 -4.93
CA PHE A 183 -5.52 -16.14 -6.16
C PHE A 183 -6.30 -15.74 -7.43
N ALA A 184 -5.81 -14.75 -8.18
CA ALA A 184 -6.41 -14.29 -9.44
C ALA A 184 -6.64 -15.40 -10.48
N GLY A 185 -5.79 -16.44 -10.46
CA GLY A 185 -5.89 -17.57 -11.38
C GLY A 185 -7.05 -18.53 -11.09
N LYS A 186 -7.69 -18.47 -9.91
CA LYS A 186 -8.79 -19.36 -9.54
C LYS A 186 -10.07 -19.03 -10.32
N GLY A 187 -10.18 -19.55 -11.54
CA GLY A 187 -11.39 -19.46 -12.38
C GLY A 187 -11.90 -18.03 -12.57
N ALA A 188 -13.12 -17.78 -12.08
CA ALA A 188 -13.82 -16.50 -12.17
C ALA A 188 -13.39 -15.46 -11.11
N LEU A 189 -12.51 -15.80 -10.17
CA LEU A 189 -12.12 -14.91 -9.07
C LEU A 189 -11.63 -13.53 -9.54
N ARG A 190 -10.90 -13.51 -10.67
CA ARG A 190 -10.40 -12.29 -11.33
C ARG A 190 -11.44 -11.17 -11.46
N TYR A 191 -12.70 -11.48 -11.70
CA TYR A 191 -13.75 -10.46 -11.89
C TYR A 191 -14.17 -9.79 -10.57
N TYR A 192 -13.94 -10.45 -9.44
CA TYR A 192 -14.22 -9.90 -8.11
C TYR A 192 -13.04 -9.11 -7.53
N LEU A 193 -11.82 -9.28 -8.04
CA LEU A 193 -10.61 -8.65 -7.48
C LEU A 193 -10.65 -7.11 -7.41
N PRO A 194 -11.10 -6.37 -8.44
CA PRO A 194 -11.19 -4.91 -8.36
C PRO A 194 -12.15 -4.43 -7.26
N ALA A 195 -13.31 -5.08 -7.12
CA ALA A 195 -14.27 -4.82 -6.06
C ALA A 195 -13.71 -5.22 -4.67
N TYR A 196 -13.01 -6.36 -4.57
CA TYR A 196 -12.41 -6.83 -3.32
C TYR A 196 -11.44 -5.81 -2.72
N GLU A 197 -10.52 -5.29 -3.54
CA GLU A 197 -9.59 -4.26 -3.10
C GLU A 197 -10.35 -2.96 -2.77
N ARG A 198 -11.25 -2.51 -3.64
CA ARG A 198 -11.98 -1.23 -3.51
C ARG A 198 -12.97 -1.17 -2.33
N GLU A 199 -13.65 -2.28 -2.03
CA GLU A 199 -14.83 -2.31 -1.15
C GLU A 199 -14.56 -3.07 0.15
N ALA A 200 -13.80 -4.18 0.11
CA ALA A 200 -13.50 -4.95 1.31
C ALA A 200 -12.22 -4.48 2.01
N ILE A 201 -11.14 -4.23 1.27
CA ILE A 201 -9.83 -3.94 1.90
C ILE A 201 -9.59 -2.45 2.12
N ARG A 202 -9.58 -1.63 1.05
CA ARG A 202 -9.14 -0.23 1.11
C ARG A 202 -9.90 0.63 2.14
N PRO A 203 -11.24 0.54 2.28
CA PRO A 203 -11.98 1.35 3.25
C PRO A 203 -11.67 1.00 4.72
N HIS A 204 -11.20 -0.22 4.98
CA HIS A 204 -11.01 -0.75 6.34
C HIS A 204 -9.52 -0.91 6.72
N ALA A 205 -8.58 -0.56 5.84
CA ALA A 205 -7.15 -0.81 6.03
C ALA A 205 -6.51 -0.12 7.26
N LEU A 206 -7.12 0.98 7.73
CA LEU A 206 -6.84 1.67 9.00
C LEU A 206 -8.12 1.84 9.85
N GLY A 207 -9.10 0.93 9.67
CA GLY A 207 -10.36 0.91 10.42
C GLY A 207 -10.35 -0.10 11.58
N ARG A 208 -11.50 -0.64 11.96
CA ARG A 208 -11.59 -1.75 12.93
C ARG A 208 -11.41 -3.11 12.26
N PHE A 209 -10.63 -3.98 12.89
CA PHE A 209 -10.33 -5.32 12.39
C PHE A 209 -11.59 -6.18 12.16
N ARG A 210 -12.60 -6.10 13.04
CA ARG A 210 -13.87 -6.84 12.89
C ARG A 210 -14.65 -6.42 11.64
N ASP A 211 -14.55 -5.15 11.23
CA ASP A 211 -15.26 -4.63 10.07
C ASP A 211 -14.54 -5.06 8.78
N LEU A 212 -13.20 -4.98 8.76
CA LEU A 212 -12.36 -5.56 7.71
C LEU A 212 -12.62 -7.06 7.54
N LEU A 213 -12.58 -7.83 8.63
CA LEU A 213 -12.82 -9.26 8.63
C LEU A 213 -14.23 -9.60 8.10
N GLY A 214 -15.25 -8.87 8.53
CA GLY A 214 -16.63 -9.04 8.03
C GLY A 214 -16.83 -8.62 6.58
N ALA A 215 -16.12 -7.59 6.12
CA ALA A 215 -16.12 -7.20 4.71
C ALA A 215 -15.47 -8.29 3.84
N VAL A 216 -14.33 -8.84 4.27
CA VAL A 216 -13.64 -9.96 3.60
C VAL A 216 -14.51 -11.23 3.60
N ALA A 217 -15.04 -11.64 4.75
CA ALA A 217 -15.83 -12.87 4.91
C ALA A 217 -17.07 -12.92 3.99
N ARG A 218 -17.72 -11.77 3.78
CA ARG A 218 -18.88 -11.65 2.88
C ARG A 218 -18.49 -11.43 1.42
N HIS A 219 -17.24 -11.07 1.12
CA HIS A 219 -16.88 -10.68 -0.24
C HIS A 219 -16.84 -11.90 -1.18
N PRO A 220 -17.48 -11.84 -2.37
CA PRO A 220 -17.51 -12.94 -3.35
C PRO A 220 -16.15 -13.49 -3.74
N ALA A 221 -15.10 -12.66 -3.75
CA ALA A 221 -13.73 -13.10 -4.00
C ALA A 221 -13.27 -14.14 -2.96
N MET A 222 -13.46 -13.90 -1.67
CA MET A 222 -13.02 -14.79 -0.60
C MET A 222 -13.91 -16.04 -0.54
N LEU A 223 -15.24 -15.86 -0.64
CA LEU A 223 -16.20 -16.97 -0.67
C LEU A 223 -15.91 -17.94 -1.83
N PHE A 224 -15.52 -17.42 -3.00
CA PHE A 224 -15.10 -18.24 -4.15
C PHE A 224 -13.67 -18.80 -3.99
N TYR A 225 -12.75 -18.06 -3.36
CA TYR A 225 -11.37 -18.51 -3.17
C TYR A 225 -11.27 -19.74 -2.28
N LEU A 226 -12.02 -19.78 -1.20
CA LEU A 226 -12.01 -20.86 -0.22
C LEU A 226 -13.24 -21.78 -0.32
N ASP A 227 -13.98 -21.70 -1.42
CA ASP A 227 -15.13 -22.54 -1.76
C ASP A 227 -16.27 -22.57 -0.71
N ALA A 228 -16.29 -21.58 0.20
CA ALA A 228 -17.36 -21.37 1.18
C ALA A 228 -18.74 -21.26 0.51
N TRP A 229 -18.80 -20.68 -0.69
CA TRP A 229 -20.03 -20.55 -1.46
C TRP A 229 -20.69 -21.88 -1.86
N LEU A 230 -19.95 -22.99 -1.77
CA LEU A 230 -20.43 -24.37 -1.96
C LEU A 230 -20.79 -25.07 -0.65
N SER A 231 -20.53 -24.46 0.52
CA SER A 231 -20.75 -25.07 1.83
C SER A 231 -22.25 -25.11 2.15
N VAL A 232 -22.77 -26.32 2.34
CA VAL A 232 -24.19 -26.57 2.63
C VAL A 232 -24.32 -27.55 3.79
N ALA A 233 -25.42 -27.46 4.54
CA ALA A 233 -25.72 -28.40 5.61
C ALA A 233 -25.75 -29.85 5.07
N PRO A 234 -25.21 -30.85 5.79
CA PRO A 234 -25.20 -32.24 5.34
C PRO A 234 -26.59 -32.82 5.01
N ASP A 235 -27.65 -32.28 5.62
CA ASP A 235 -29.05 -32.66 5.44
C ASP A 235 -29.83 -31.77 4.44
N ALA A 236 -29.20 -30.73 3.87
CA ALA A 236 -29.85 -29.78 2.97
C ALA A 236 -30.23 -30.42 1.62
N ARG A 237 -31.53 -30.58 1.38
CA ARG A 237 -32.07 -31.12 0.11
C ARG A 237 -32.16 -30.04 -0.98
N LEU A 238 -31.04 -29.79 -1.66
CA LEU A 238 -30.90 -28.75 -2.71
C LEU A 238 -30.93 -29.28 -4.16
N GLY A 239 -31.43 -30.49 -4.38
CA GLY A 239 -31.45 -31.16 -5.70
C GLY A 239 -30.07 -31.73 -6.08
N GLU A 240 -29.75 -31.80 -7.37
CA GLU A 240 -28.49 -32.39 -7.91
C GLU A 240 -27.20 -31.60 -7.56
N ARG A 241 -27.30 -30.54 -6.74
CA ARG A 241 -26.11 -29.81 -6.27
C ARG A 241 -25.30 -30.70 -5.35
N ARG A 242 -24.01 -30.90 -5.69
CA ARG A 242 -23.03 -31.58 -4.81
C ARG A 242 -23.11 -31.01 -3.40
N SER A 243 -23.51 -31.85 -2.45
CA SER A 243 -23.73 -31.51 -1.06
C SER A 243 -22.52 -31.83 -0.20
N GLY A 244 -22.30 -31.04 0.84
CA GLY A 244 -21.27 -31.29 1.83
C GLY A 244 -20.93 -30.04 2.62
N LEU A 245 -20.54 -30.25 3.87
CA LEU A 245 -19.89 -29.23 4.67
C LEU A 245 -18.49 -28.97 4.07
N ASN A 246 -18.17 -27.71 3.77
CA ASN A 246 -16.84 -27.33 3.34
C ASN A 246 -16.13 -26.57 4.46
N GLU A 247 -15.06 -27.16 4.99
CA GLU A 247 -14.30 -26.64 6.12
C GLU A 247 -13.17 -25.69 5.72
N ASN A 248 -12.81 -25.57 4.44
CA ASN A 248 -11.66 -24.77 3.99
C ASN A 248 -11.71 -23.34 4.56
N TYR A 249 -12.80 -22.61 4.33
CA TYR A 249 -12.93 -21.25 4.86
C TYR A 249 -12.90 -21.18 6.40
N ALA A 250 -13.44 -22.19 7.10
CA ALA A 250 -13.42 -22.23 8.56
C ALA A 250 -12.00 -22.48 9.10
N SER A 251 -11.24 -23.37 8.46
CA SER A 251 -9.84 -23.64 8.78
C SER A 251 -9.01 -22.38 8.55
N GLU A 252 -9.07 -21.76 7.36
CA GLU A 252 -8.30 -20.54 7.07
C GLU A 252 -8.74 -19.35 7.96
N LEU A 253 -10.03 -19.24 8.29
CA LEU A 253 -10.54 -18.23 9.22
C LEU A 253 -9.87 -18.34 10.59
N LEU A 254 -9.87 -19.54 11.18
CA LEU A 254 -9.26 -19.78 12.48
C LEU A 254 -7.71 -19.74 12.41
N GLU A 255 -7.10 -20.42 11.45
CA GLU A 255 -5.66 -20.64 11.38
C GLU A 255 -4.89 -19.41 10.89
N LEU A 256 -5.21 -18.88 9.70
CA LEU A 256 -4.39 -17.86 9.03
C LEU A 256 -4.90 -16.44 9.24
N HIS A 257 -6.22 -16.28 9.27
CA HIS A 257 -6.86 -14.97 9.31
C HIS A 257 -7.00 -14.43 10.74
N THR A 258 -7.17 -15.29 11.75
CA THR A 258 -7.52 -14.85 13.12
C THR A 258 -6.71 -15.47 14.25
N LEU A 259 -6.93 -16.71 14.67
CA LEU A 259 -6.38 -17.26 15.92
C LEU A 259 -4.90 -17.70 15.81
N GLY A 260 -4.43 -18.11 14.63
CA GLY A 260 -3.11 -18.73 14.48
C GLY A 260 -3.15 -20.25 14.67
N VAL A 261 -2.18 -20.98 14.11
CA VAL A 261 -2.08 -22.46 14.24
C VAL A 261 -2.18 -22.92 15.70
N ASP A 262 -1.40 -22.28 16.59
CA ASP A 262 -1.39 -22.55 18.04
C ASP A 262 -2.48 -21.76 18.80
N GLY A 263 -3.55 -21.36 18.11
CA GLY A 263 -4.54 -20.40 18.59
C GLY A 263 -5.54 -20.92 19.63
N GLY A 264 -5.45 -22.20 20.00
CA GLY A 264 -6.27 -22.83 21.04
C GLY A 264 -7.64 -23.35 20.58
N TYR A 265 -7.89 -23.43 19.27
CA TYR A 265 -9.09 -24.06 18.71
C TYR A 265 -8.87 -25.56 18.44
N THR A 266 -9.96 -26.30 18.24
CA THR A 266 -9.96 -27.74 17.92
C THR A 266 -10.56 -28.01 16.54
N GLN A 267 -10.37 -29.23 16.02
CA GLN A 267 -11.07 -29.65 14.79
C GLN A 267 -12.61 -29.62 14.94
N ALA A 268 -13.14 -29.77 16.16
CA ALA A 268 -14.57 -29.62 16.40
C ALA A 268 -15.03 -28.15 16.22
N ASP A 269 -14.18 -27.18 16.56
CA ASP A 269 -14.44 -25.76 16.31
C ASP A 269 -14.40 -25.43 14.81
N VAL A 270 -13.45 -26.03 14.06
CA VAL A 270 -13.41 -25.90 12.58
C VAL A 270 -14.73 -26.35 11.96
N GLY A 271 -15.19 -27.56 12.30
CA GLY A 271 -16.47 -28.08 11.82
C GLY A 271 -17.69 -27.25 12.28
N ALA A 272 -17.70 -26.76 13.53
CA ALA A 272 -18.77 -25.93 14.05
C ALA A 272 -18.82 -24.54 13.39
N VAL A 273 -17.66 -23.91 13.12
CA VAL A 273 -17.55 -22.68 12.34
C VAL A 273 -18.01 -22.93 10.91
N ALA A 274 -17.55 -24.00 10.25
CA ALA A 274 -18.00 -24.34 8.90
C ALA A 274 -19.53 -24.46 8.83
N ARG A 275 -20.16 -25.08 9.85
CA ARG A 275 -21.63 -25.18 9.96
C ARG A 275 -22.28 -23.80 10.09
N ALA A 276 -21.74 -22.89 10.90
CA ALA A 276 -22.25 -21.53 11.04
C ALA A 276 -22.18 -20.70 9.74
N PHE A 277 -21.23 -21.00 8.84
CA PHE A 277 -21.11 -20.37 7.52
C PHE A 277 -21.89 -21.07 6.39
N THR A 278 -22.51 -22.23 6.63
CA THR A 278 -23.33 -22.89 5.59
C THR A 278 -24.43 -21.97 5.07
N GLY A 279 -24.66 -21.99 3.75
CA GLY A 279 -25.61 -21.11 3.09
C GLY A 279 -25.13 -19.67 2.86
N TRP A 280 -23.97 -19.24 3.37
CA TRP A 280 -23.29 -18.05 2.87
C TRP A 280 -22.75 -18.36 1.47
N THR A 281 -23.29 -17.69 0.45
CA THR A 281 -23.01 -18.02 -0.95
C THR A 281 -22.93 -16.78 -1.83
N ILE A 282 -22.72 -17.00 -3.12
CA ILE A 282 -22.67 -15.94 -4.14
C ILE A 282 -23.85 -16.08 -5.09
N ASP A 283 -24.40 -14.96 -5.53
CA ASP A 283 -25.36 -14.90 -6.63
C ASP A 283 -24.66 -15.25 -7.96
N HIS A 284 -24.51 -16.54 -8.20
CA HIS A 284 -23.62 -17.05 -9.24
C HIS A 284 -24.04 -16.52 -10.63
N PRO A 285 -23.14 -15.83 -11.36
CA PRO A 285 -23.42 -15.31 -12.70
C PRO A 285 -23.89 -16.41 -13.66
N ARG A 286 -25.18 -16.35 -14.04
CA ARG A 286 -25.77 -17.26 -15.04
C ARG A 286 -25.92 -16.55 -16.38
N PRO A 287 -25.45 -17.13 -17.51
CA PRO A 287 -25.74 -16.60 -18.84
C PRO A 287 -27.25 -16.39 -19.03
N GLY A 288 -27.65 -15.20 -19.48
CA GLY A 288 -29.06 -14.87 -19.71
C GLY A 288 -29.90 -14.57 -18.47
N HIS A 289 -29.32 -14.38 -17.27
CA HIS A 289 -30.06 -13.88 -16.10
C HIS A 289 -29.65 -12.43 -15.76
N PRO A 290 -30.51 -11.43 -16.03
CA PRO A 290 -30.17 -10.01 -15.81
C PRO A 290 -29.85 -9.62 -14.36
N ARG A 291 -30.36 -10.40 -13.39
CA ARG A 291 -30.20 -10.14 -11.96
C ARG A 291 -28.96 -10.76 -11.33
N SER A 292 -28.27 -11.68 -12.02
CA SER A 292 -27.13 -12.41 -11.44
C SER A 292 -25.89 -11.51 -11.33
N GLY A 293 -25.72 -10.90 -10.15
CA GLY A 293 -24.74 -9.84 -9.91
C GLY A 293 -23.39 -10.31 -9.36
N GLY A 294 -23.24 -11.60 -9.02
CA GLY A 294 -22.03 -12.12 -8.40
C GLY A 294 -21.80 -11.66 -6.95
N GLY A 295 -22.79 -11.01 -6.32
CA GLY A 295 -22.73 -10.49 -4.96
C GLY A 295 -22.98 -11.54 -3.87
N PHE A 296 -22.84 -11.14 -2.60
CA PHE A 296 -23.15 -11.95 -1.43
C PHE A 296 -24.65 -12.28 -1.32
N VAL A 297 -24.98 -13.53 -1.02
CA VAL A 297 -26.34 -14.00 -0.73
C VAL A 297 -26.30 -15.00 0.43
N PHE A 298 -27.35 -15.01 1.25
CA PHE A 298 -27.61 -16.09 2.20
C PHE A 298 -28.78 -16.96 1.71
N ASP A 299 -28.55 -18.26 1.53
CA ASP A 299 -29.61 -19.24 1.24
C ASP A 299 -30.02 -20.00 2.52
N PRO A 300 -31.14 -19.63 3.17
CA PRO A 300 -31.56 -20.23 4.43
C PRO A 300 -31.97 -21.71 4.32
N ARG A 301 -32.04 -22.28 3.10
CA ARG A 301 -32.31 -23.70 2.83
C ARG A 301 -31.02 -24.53 2.80
N ALA A 302 -29.87 -23.87 2.63
CA ALA A 302 -28.55 -24.47 2.63
C ALA A 302 -27.87 -24.40 4.01
N HIS A 303 -28.45 -23.66 4.96
CA HIS A 303 -27.88 -23.42 6.28
C HIS A 303 -28.26 -24.51 7.30
N ASP A 304 -27.26 -24.97 8.04
CA ASP A 304 -27.37 -25.92 9.14
C ASP A 304 -27.96 -25.23 10.37
N ARG A 305 -29.18 -25.61 10.77
CA ARG A 305 -29.88 -25.02 11.93
C ARG A 305 -29.70 -25.80 13.23
N GLY A 306 -28.89 -26.86 13.23
CA GLY A 306 -28.60 -27.62 14.44
C GLY A 306 -27.78 -26.78 15.43
N PRO A 307 -27.84 -27.08 16.74
CA PRO A 307 -27.04 -26.38 17.74
C PRO A 307 -25.54 -26.60 17.48
N LYS A 308 -24.72 -25.66 17.95
CA LYS A 308 -23.26 -25.65 17.74
C LYS A 308 -22.57 -25.14 19.01
N THR A 309 -21.31 -25.52 19.18
CA THR A 309 -20.40 -24.90 20.15
C THR A 309 -19.16 -24.47 19.38
N ILE A 310 -18.77 -23.21 19.51
CA ILE A 310 -17.58 -22.63 18.86
C ILE A 310 -16.78 -21.94 19.95
N LEU A 311 -15.53 -22.36 20.17
CA LEU A 311 -14.61 -21.84 21.19
C LEU A 311 -15.28 -21.78 22.59
N GLY A 312 -15.99 -22.85 22.95
CA GLY A 312 -16.76 -22.97 24.19
C GLY A 312 -18.07 -22.17 24.25
N GLN A 313 -18.38 -21.33 23.26
CA GLN A 313 -19.62 -20.54 23.21
C GLN A 313 -20.75 -21.31 22.53
N ALA A 314 -21.93 -21.33 23.17
CA ALA A 314 -23.10 -22.03 22.65
C ALA A 314 -23.86 -21.21 21.58
N PHE A 315 -24.19 -21.87 20.48
CA PHE A 315 -25.04 -21.40 19.40
C PHE A 315 -26.32 -22.25 19.41
N PRO A 316 -27.48 -21.69 19.82
CA PRO A 316 -28.72 -22.44 19.93
C PRO A 316 -29.24 -22.87 18.55
N ALA A 317 -30.06 -23.92 18.52
CA ALA A 317 -30.70 -24.37 17.30
C ALA A 317 -31.66 -23.31 16.72
N GLY A 318 -31.90 -23.35 15.41
CA GLY A 318 -32.79 -22.41 14.72
C GLY A 318 -32.13 -21.12 14.25
N GLY A 319 -30.79 -21.04 14.29
CA GLY A 319 -30.01 -19.92 13.75
C GLY A 319 -30.09 -19.73 12.22
N GLY A 320 -29.32 -18.77 11.73
CA GLY A 320 -29.29 -18.32 10.35
C GLY A 320 -27.98 -17.62 10.00
N ARG A 321 -28.03 -16.67 9.06
CA ARG A 321 -26.88 -15.88 8.58
C ARG A 321 -26.07 -15.29 9.74
N GLU A 322 -26.77 -14.84 10.77
CA GLU A 322 -26.28 -14.19 11.98
C GLU A 322 -25.38 -15.10 12.83
N GLU A 323 -25.42 -16.42 12.66
CA GLU A 323 -24.44 -17.32 13.27
C GLU A 323 -23.03 -17.07 12.72
N GLY A 324 -22.90 -16.87 11.41
CA GLY A 324 -21.62 -16.52 10.79
C GLY A 324 -21.10 -15.18 11.31
N GLU A 325 -21.96 -14.16 11.42
CA GLU A 325 -21.57 -12.86 12.00
C GLU A 325 -21.15 -12.98 13.48
N ARG A 326 -21.85 -13.80 14.27
CA ARG A 326 -21.50 -14.06 15.68
C ARG A 326 -20.22 -14.89 15.82
N ALA A 327 -19.93 -15.79 14.87
CA ALA A 327 -18.64 -16.48 14.81
C ALA A 327 -17.51 -15.49 14.49
N LEU A 328 -17.71 -14.56 13.54
CA LEU A 328 -16.76 -13.47 13.25
C LEU A 328 -16.52 -12.56 14.46
N ASP A 329 -17.57 -12.23 15.21
CA ASP A 329 -17.47 -11.44 16.46
C ASP A 329 -16.63 -12.13 17.54
N LEU A 330 -16.74 -13.46 17.63
CA LEU A 330 -16.03 -14.27 18.60
C LEU A 330 -14.55 -14.38 18.25
N VAL A 331 -14.21 -14.71 17.00
CA VAL A 331 -12.81 -14.84 16.57
C VAL A 331 -12.10 -13.48 16.53
N ALA A 332 -12.77 -12.41 16.08
CA ALA A 332 -12.15 -11.07 16.01
C ALA A 332 -11.74 -10.52 17.38
N ARG A 333 -12.41 -10.93 18.46
CA ARG A 333 -12.13 -10.51 19.84
C ARG A 333 -11.26 -11.51 20.61
N HIS A 334 -10.88 -12.62 19.99
CA HIS A 334 -10.10 -13.66 20.67
C HIS A 334 -8.69 -13.15 21.03
N PRO A 335 -8.16 -13.42 22.24
CA PRO A 335 -6.82 -12.95 22.63
C PRO A 335 -5.70 -13.43 21.69
N ALA A 336 -5.83 -14.63 21.13
CA ALA A 336 -4.87 -15.14 20.13
C ALA A 336 -4.87 -14.29 18.85
N THR A 337 -6.02 -13.74 18.46
CA THR A 337 -6.15 -12.84 17.29
C THR A 337 -5.54 -11.48 17.52
N ALA A 338 -5.72 -10.91 18.71
CA ALA A 338 -4.99 -9.72 19.11
C ALA A 338 -3.47 -9.93 18.99
N ARG A 339 -2.96 -11.08 19.45
CA ARG A 339 -1.53 -11.45 19.38
C ARG A 339 -1.06 -11.75 17.95
N LEU A 340 -1.83 -12.45 17.12
CA LEU A 340 -1.48 -12.75 15.72
C LEU A 340 -1.36 -11.46 14.92
N ILE A 341 -2.37 -10.59 14.99
CA ILE A 341 -2.39 -9.33 14.24
C ILE A 341 -1.30 -8.38 14.74
N ALA A 342 -1.09 -8.26 16.06
CA ALA A 342 0.03 -7.52 16.63
C ALA A 342 1.39 -8.05 16.12
N THR A 343 1.58 -9.37 16.07
CA THR A 343 2.81 -10.00 15.57
C THR A 343 3.03 -9.69 14.08
N LYS A 344 2.01 -9.84 13.23
CA LYS A 344 2.12 -9.59 11.78
C LYS A 344 2.36 -8.10 11.48
N LEU A 345 1.71 -7.18 12.21
CA LEU A 345 1.94 -5.73 12.07
C LEU A 345 3.32 -5.29 12.58
N ALA A 346 3.73 -5.75 13.76
CA ALA A 346 5.07 -5.50 14.26
C ALA A 346 6.15 -6.08 13.34
N ARG A 347 5.89 -7.25 12.73
CA ARG A 347 6.78 -7.82 11.71
C ARG A 347 6.85 -6.99 10.44
N ARG A 348 5.70 -6.49 9.97
CA ARG A 348 5.59 -5.64 8.78
C ARG A 348 6.35 -4.33 8.93
N LEU A 349 6.27 -3.72 10.11
CA LEU A 349 6.72 -2.35 10.35
C LEU A 349 8.06 -2.21 11.06
N VAL A 350 8.51 -3.19 11.88
CA VAL A 350 9.71 -3.06 12.75
C VAL A 350 10.86 -4.01 12.36
N ALA A 351 10.68 -5.33 12.44
CA ALA A 351 11.75 -6.31 12.17
C ALA A 351 11.15 -7.67 11.78
N ASP A 352 11.91 -8.55 11.14
CA ASP A 352 11.43 -9.91 10.79
C ASP A 352 11.04 -10.76 12.01
N ASP A 353 11.70 -10.51 13.13
CA ASP A 353 11.42 -11.11 14.43
C ASP A 353 11.16 -9.98 15.45
N PRO A 354 9.90 -9.49 15.54
CA PRO A 354 9.57 -8.37 16.42
C PRO A 354 9.70 -8.75 17.90
N PRO A 355 10.23 -7.87 18.77
CA PRO A 355 10.38 -8.16 20.20
C PRO A 355 9.04 -8.53 20.87
N PRO A 356 8.98 -9.59 21.71
CA PRO A 356 7.74 -10.03 22.35
C PRO A 356 7.06 -8.93 23.18
N ALA A 357 7.83 -8.05 23.82
CA ALA A 357 7.30 -6.92 24.58
C ALA A 357 6.53 -5.91 23.70
N LEU A 358 6.97 -5.69 22.46
CA LEU A 358 6.23 -4.87 21.48
C LEU A 358 4.94 -5.56 21.07
N VAL A 359 5.00 -6.86 20.75
CA VAL A 359 3.83 -7.64 20.36
C VAL A 359 2.74 -7.62 21.44
N GLU A 360 3.10 -7.83 22.71
CA GLU A 360 2.12 -7.82 23.80
C GLU A 360 1.53 -6.44 24.08
N ARG A 361 2.30 -5.35 23.95
CA ARG A 361 1.75 -3.98 24.06
C ARG A 361 0.76 -3.67 22.94
N VAL A 362 1.07 -4.05 21.70
CA VAL A 362 0.15 -3.85 20.55
C VAL A 362 -1.08 -4.76 20.66
N ALA A 363 -0.93 -5.99 21.18
CA ALA A 363 -2.04 -6.89 21.47
C ALA A 363 -2.93 -6.38 22.63
N ALA A 364 -2.38 -5.66 23.61
CA ALA A 364 -3.16 -4.95 24.62
C ALA A 364 -4.01 -3.83 23.99
N VAL A 365 -3.39 -2.95 23.20
CA VAL A 365 -4.09 -1.89 22.46
C VAL A 365 -5.19 -2.46 21.56
N PHE A 366 -4.98 -3.61 20.91
CA PHE A 366 -6.03 -4.31 20.15
C PHE A 366 -7.25 -4.62 21.02
N ARG A 367 -7.06 -5.22 22.20
CA ARG A 367 -8.15 -5.59 23.11
C ARG A 367 -8.86 -4.36 23.69
N GLU A 368 -8.10 -3.31 24.01
CA GLU A 368 -8.61 -2.05 24.57
C GLU A 368 -9.44 -1.24 23.57
N THR A 369 -9.15 -1.37 22.26
CA THR A 369 -9.77 -0.56 21.19
C THR A 369 -10.77 -1.33 20.32
N ASP A 370 -11.13 -2.58 20.67
CA ASP A 370 -11.92 -3.51 19.84
C ASP A 370 -11.34 -3.66 18.41
N GLY A 371 -10.00 -3.66 18.32
CA GLY A 371 -9.22 -3.86 17.10
C GLY A 371 -9.07 -2.64 16.18
N ASP A 372 -8.93 -1.42 16.71
CA ASP A 372 -8.65 -0.21 15.89
C ASP A 372 -7.23 -0.26 15.28
N ILE A 373 -7.15 -0.57 13.98
CA ILE A 373 -5.89 -0.73 13.25
C ILE A 373 -5.06 0.57 13.24
N ARG A 374 -5.70 1.75 13.25
CA ARG A 374 -5.00 3.04 13.34
C ARG A 374 -4.33 3.19 14.71
N ALA A 375 -5.00 2.78 15.78
CA ALA A 375 -4.43 2.74 17.12
C ALA A 375 -3.28 1.71 17.24
N LEU A 376 -3.41 0.53 16.62
CA LEU A 376 -2.32 -0.47 16.56
C LEU A 376 -1.06 0.08 15.88
N VAL A 377 -1.21 0.69 14.68
CA VAL A 377 -0.07 1.28 13.97
C VAL A 377 0.54 2.43 14.78
N ARG A 378 -0.29 3.28 15.40
CA ARG A 378 0.18 4.34 16.31
C ARG A 378 1.01 3.77 17.47
N ALA A 379 0.54 2.70 18.12
CA ALA A 379 1.23 2.04 19.23
C ALA A 379 2.58 1.42 18.82
N ILE A 380 2.71 0.99 17.56
CA ILE A 380 4.00 0.56 16.99
C ILE A 380 4.92 1.76 16.76
N VAL A 381 4.48 2.82 16.09
CA VAL A 381 5.39 3.90 15.65
C VAL A 381 5.78 4.88 16.76
N TRP A 382 5.04 4.93 17.87
CA TRP A 382 5.46 5.58 19.13
C TRP A 382 6.21 4.64 20.10
N SER A 383 6.53 3.40 19.70
CA SER A 383 7.28 2.47 20.54
C SER A 383 8.79 2.80 20.53
N PRO A 384 9.54 2.47 21.61
CA PRO A 384 11.00 2.66 21.64
C PRO A 384 11.73 1.75 20.64
N GLU A 385 11.15 0.61 20.27
CA GLU A 385 11.74 -0.32 19.29
C GLU A 385 11.69 0.23 17.86
N PHE A 386 10.67 1.02 17.48
CA PHE A 386 10.48 1.50 16.10
C PHE A 386 11.63 2.39 15.64
N PHE A 387 12.08 3.34 16.46
CA PHE A 387 13.24 4.19 16.16
C PHE A 387 14.54 3.70 16.80
N SER A 388 14.71 2.38 16.94
CA SER A 388 15.96 1.78 17.42
C SER A 388 16.95 1.50 16.28
N GLU A 389 18.25 1.43 16.58
CA GLU A 389 19.28 1.00 15.62
C GLU A 389 18.97 -0.39 15.03
N ALA A 390 18.46 -1.31 15.86
CA ALA A 390 18.08 -2.65 15.46
C ALA A 390 16.86 -2.71 14.52
N ALA A 391 16.06 -1.65 14.42
CA ALA A 391 14.95 -1.53 13.47
C ALA A 391 15.33 -0.77 12.19
N TYR A 392 16.31 0.14 12.24
CA TYR A 392 16.75 0.93 11.10
C TYR A 392 17.39 0.04 10.02
N ARG A 393 16.87 0.07 8.79
CA ARG A 393 17.32 -0.78 7.66
C ARG A 393 17.31 -2.30 7.96
N ALA A 394 16.55 -2.74 8.96
CA ALA A 394 16.49 -4.13 9.39
C ALA A 394 15.80 -5.07 8.37
N LYS A 395 14.82 -4.57 7.61
CA LYS A 395 14.03 -5.39 6.67
C LYS A 395 14.56 -5.24 5.25
N VAL A 396 14.62 -6.36 4.51
CA VAL A 396 14.85 -6.35 3.06
C VAL A 396 13.55 -5.97 2.35
N LYS A 397 13.62 -5.07 1.38
CA LYS A 397 12.48 -4.66 0.55
C LYS A 397 11.92 -5.87 -0.21
N THR A 398 10.59 -6.04 -0.25
CA THR A 398 9.92 -6.95 -1.22
C THR A 398 10.17 -6.46 -2.66
N PRO A 399 9.96 -7.28 -3.70
CA PRO A 399 10.07 -6.82 -5.09
C PRO A 399 9.18 -5.62 -5.43
N LEU A 400 7.94 -5.56 -4.94
CA LEU A 400 7.07 -4.39 -5.08
C LEU A 400 7.68 -3.17 -4.39
N GLU A 401 8.15 -3.32 -3.15
CA GLU A 401 8.76 -2.23 -2.39
C GLU A 401 10.02 -1.70 -3.07
N PHE A 402 10.91 -2.58 -3.54
CA PHE A 402 12.13 -2.22 -4.26
C PHE A 402 11.80 -1.49 -5.56
N THR A 403 10.85 -2.01 -6.34
CA THR A 403 10.42 -1.43 -7.61
C THR A 403 9.80 -0.04 -7.41
N ALA A 404 8.86 0.10 -6.47
CA ALA A 404 8.24 1.38 -6.14
C ALA A 404 9.26 2.37 -5.56
N SER A 405 10.18 1.92 -4.71
CA SER A 405 11.23 2.78 -4.14
C SER A 405 12.17 3.32 -5.20
N ALA A 406 12.61 2.50 -6.16
CA ALA A 406 13.51 2.95 -7.22
C ALA A 406 12.83 3.94 -8.17
N LEU A 407 11.56 3.68 -8.52
CA LEU A 407 10.75 4.62 -9.31
C LEU A 407 10.54 5.95 -8.56
N ARG A 408 10.27 5.91 -7.25
CA ARG A 408 10.11 7.11 -6.41
C ARG A 408 11.41 7.89 -6.27
N ALA A 409 12.50 7.24 -5.86
CA ALA A 409 13.78 7.89 -5.58
C ALA A 409 14.40 8.56 -6.83
N LEU A 410 14.18 7.98 -8.02
CA LEU A 410 14.57 8.57 -9.30
C LEU A 410 13.55 9.56 -9.90
N GLY A 411 12.46 9.87 -9.20
CA GLY A 411 11.43 10.79 -9.69
C GLY A 411 10.76 10.35 -11.00
N ALA A 412 10.65 9.04 -11.24
CA ALA A 412 10.24 8.51 -12.53
C ALA A 412 8.82 8.92 -12.93
N ASP A 413 8.61 9.29 -14.20
CA ASP A 413 7.28 9.24 -14.82
C ASP A 413 7.09 7.85 -15.44
N THR A 414 6.04 7.15 -15.03
CA THR A 414 5.75 5.77 -15.44
C THR A 414 4.26 5.54 -15.56
N ASP A 415 3.85 4.75 -16.56
CA ASP A 415 2.51 4.18 -16.59
C ASP A 415 2.37 2.96 -15.66
N ALA A 416 3.47 2.40 -15.15
CA ALA A 416 3.55 1.12 -14.42
C ALA A 416 2.95 -0.10 -15.15
N GLY A 417 2.98 -0.07 -16.48
CA GLY A 417 2.44 -1.09 -17.36
C GLY A 417 3.27 -2.37 -17.41
N ARG A 418 3.07 -3.14 -18.49
CA ARG A 418 3.67 -4.49 -18.66
C ARG A 418 5.19 -4.59 -18.43
N PRO A 419 6.05 -3.62 -18.80
CA PRO A 419 7.49 -3.72 -18.52
C PRO A 419 7.79 -3.81 -17.02
N VAL A 420 7.16 -2.95 -16.21
CA VAL A 420 7.32 -2.93 -14.74
C VAL A 420 6.70 -4.19 -14.11
N GLN A 421 5.54 -4.64 -14.61
CA GLN A 421 4.88 -5.86 -14.15
C GLN A 421 5.74 -7.12 -14.42
N ARG A 422 6.43 -7.18 -15.57
CA ARG A 422 7.33 -8.29 -15.91
C ARG A 422 8.54 -8.34 -14.99
N THR A 423 9.03 -7.20 -14.51
CA THR A 423 10.07 -7.14 -13.47
C THR A 423 9.59 -7.80 -12.17
N LEU A 424 8.39 -7.46 -11.68
CA LEU A 424 7.85 -8.04 -10.45
C LEU A 424 7.70 -9.57 -10.54
N LEU A 425 7.28 -10.08 -11.71
CA LEU A 425 7.27 -11.51 -12.01
C LEU A 425 8.69 -12.11 -11.98
N GLY A 426 9.67 -11.47 -12.63
CA GLY A 426 11.07 -11.93 -12.66
C GLY A 426 11.78 -11.91 -11.31
N MET A 427 11.35 -11.04 -10.39
CA MET A 427 11.80 -10.98 -9.00
C MET A 427 11.02 -11.92 -8.05
N GLY A 428 10.02 -12.67 -8.53
CA GLY A 428 9.28 -13.67 -7.75
C GLY A 428 8.03 -13.18 -7.01
N GLN A 429 7.58 -11.93 -7.21
CA GLN A 429 6.34 -11.40 -6.60
C GLN A 429 5.33 -10.91 -7.65
N PRO A 430 4.81 -11.78 -8.54
CA PRO A 430 3.73 -11.41 -9.46
C PRO A 430 2.43 -11.07 -8.71
N LEU A 431 2.12 -9.78 -8.61
CA LEU A 431 0.96 -9.27 -7.86
C LEU A 431 -0.36 -9.99 -8.20
N TYR A 432 -1.15 -10.32 -7.17
CA TYR A 432 -2.39 -11.12 -7.21
C TYR A 432 -2.23 -12.59 -7.64
N ALA A 433 -0.99 -13.13 -7.76
CA ALA A 433 -0.75 -14.50 -8.20
C ALA A 433 -0.19 -15.46 -7.13
N ALA A 434 -0.19 -15.07 -5.84
CA ALA A 434 0.07 -16.01 -4.74
C ALA A 434 -1.05 -17.07 -4.69
N GLN A 435 -0.69 -18.35 -4.84
CA GLN A 435 -1.66 -19.45 -4.93
C GLN A 435 -2.16 -19.92 -3.56
N ALA A 436 -1.30 -19.90 -2.54
CA ALA A 436 -1.62 -20.34 -1.19
C ALA A 436 -2.34 -19.23 -0.38
N PRO A 437 -3.29 -19.57 0.51
CA PRO A 437 -4.00 -18.57 1.33
C PRO A 437 -3.07 -17.77 2.27
N THR A 438 -1.89 -18.30 2.58
CA THR A 438 -0.82 -17.64 3.34
C THR A 438 -0.24 -16.38 2.67
N GLY A 439 -0.44 -16.18 1.37
CA GLY A 439 0.09 -15.04 0.61
C GLY A 439 1.60 -15.14 0.33
N TYR A 440 2.24 -13.98 0.16
CA TYR A 440 3.70 -13.85 0.05
C TYR A 440 4.38 -13.73 1.42
N ALA A 441 5.62 -14.16 1.52
CA ALA A 441 6.41 -14.08 2.75
C ALA A 441 6.74 -12.62 3.13
N ASP A 442 6.64 -12.31 4.43
CA ASP A 442 6.92 -11.00 5.03
C ASP A 442 8.31 -10.91 5.70
N ARG A 443 9.15 -11.92 5.48
CA ARG A 443 10.55 -12.08 5.94
C ARG A 443 11.54 -11.95 4.80
N ALA A 444 12.76 -11.48 5.11
CA ALA A 444 13.84 -11.18 4.16
C ALA A 444 14.35 -12.40 3.39
N GLU A 445 14.42 -13.57 4.02
CA GLU A 445 14.99 -14.82 3.45
C GLU A 445 14.39 -15.18 2.08
N ALA A 446 13.07 -15.01 1.92
CA ALA A 446 12.36 -15.28 0.66
C ALA A 446 12.76 -14.34 -0.49
N TRP A 447 13.42 -13.23 -0.19
CA TRP A 447 13.69 -12.12 -1.11
C TRP A 447 15.17 -11.89 -1.40
N THR A 448 16.07 -12.64 -0.76
CA THR A 448 17.54 -12.52 -0.88
C THR A 448 18.20 -13.58 -1.76
N SER A 449 17.43 -14.27 -2.62
CA SER A 449 18.01 -15.26 -3.55
C SER A 449 18.94 -14.60 -4.59
N PRO A 450 20.05 -15.24 -5.01
CA PRO A 450 20.98 -14.64 -5.98
C PRO A 450 20.32 -14.24 -7.30
N GLY A 451 19.38 -15.05 -7.80
CA GLY A 451 18.60 -14.73 -9.00
C GLY A 451 17.66 -13.53 -8.80
N GLY A 452 17.05 -13.40 -7.63
CA GLY A 452 16.24 -12.24 -7.27
C GLY A 452 17.06 -10.95 -7.18
N LEU A 453 18.24 -11.00 -6.55
CA LEU A 453 19.16 -9.86 -6.46
C LEU A 453 19.69 -9.44 -7.85
N LEU A 454 20.03 -10.40 -8.72
CA LEU A 454 20.41 -10.10 -10.10
C LEU A 454 19.25 -9.47 -10.90
N ALA A 455 18.02 -9.95 -10.73
CA ALA A 455 16.84 -9.33 -11.34
C ALA A 455 16.62 -7.88 -10.86
N ARG A 456 16.94 -7.57 -9.60
CA ARG A 456 16.92 -6.21 -9.06
C ARG A 456 17.96 -5.28 -9.69
N LEU A 457 19.20 -5.75 -9.85
CA LEU A 457 20.26 -5.00 -10.54
C LEU A 457 19.91 -4.75 -12.01
N ASN A 458 19.38 -5.76 -12.70
CA ASN A 458 18.92 -5.63 -14.10
C ASN A 458 17.79 -4.60 -14.23
N PHE A 459 16.83 -4.58 -13.30
CA PHE A 459 15.78 -3.55 -13.29
C PHE A 459 16.33 -2.15 -13.00
N ALA A 460 17.19 -2.01 -11.98
CA ALA A 460 17.81 -0.72 -11.64
C ALA A 460 18.55 -0.12 -12.84
N HIS A 461 19.32 -0.94 -13.57
CA HIS A 461 20.03 -0.51 -14.78
C HIS A 461 19.12 -0.33 -16.01
N ALA A 462 17.97 -1.02 -16.10
CA ALA A 462 16.99 -0.76 -17.14
C ALA A 462 16.24 0.57 -16.91
N LEU A 463 15.89 0.86 -15.65
CA LEU A 463 15.24 2.09 -15.21
C LEU A 463 16.18 3.30 -15.39
N ALA A 464 17.37 3.27 -14.78
CA ALA A 464 18.32 4.37 -14.84
C ALA A 464 18.81 4.69 -16.28
N ALA A 465 18.79 3.69 -17.18
CA ALA A 465 19.17 3.88 -18.58
C ALA A 465 17.98 4.20 -19.51
N ASN A 466 16.78 4.50 -18.97
CA ASN A 466 15.57 4.79 -19.75
C ASN A 466 15.21 3.69 -20.79
N ARG A 467 15.45 2.43 -20.45
CA ARG A 467 15.18 1.24 -21.29
C ARG A 467 13.87 0.51 -20.94
N LEU A 468 13.07 1.06 -20.03
CA LEU A 468 11.73 0.56 -19.72
C LEU A 468 10.70 1.36 -20.54
N PRO A 469 9.97 0.75 -21.50
CA PRO A 469 8.95 1.46 -22.26
C PRO A 469 7.89 2.11 -21.37
N ALA A 470 7.43 3.31 -21.73
CA ALA A 470 6.50 4.14 -20.97
C ALA A 470 6.97 4.44 -19.52
N THR A 471 8.29 4.45 -19.27
CA THR A 471 8.91 4.85 -18.01
C THR A 471 10.18 5.65 -18.30
N SER A 472 10.29 6.84 -17.72
CA SER A 472 11.45 7.73 -17.88
C SER A 472 11.88 8.38 -16.57
N VAL A 473 13.20 8.52 -16.40
CA VAL A 473 13.86 9.24 -15.31
C VAL A 473 14.75 10.34 -15.88
N ASP A 474 14.83 11.45 -15.18
CA ASP A 474 15.75 12.55 -15.47
C ASP A 474 16.93 12.48 -14.49
N LEU A 475 18.01 11.81 -14.91
CA LEU A 475 19.22 11.73 -14.11
C LEU A 475 20.01 13.05 -14.08
N GLU A 476 19.90 13.88 -15.12
CA GLU A 476 20.59 15.17 -15.20
C GLU A 476 20.02 16.15 -14.18
N ALA A 477 18.71 16.13 -13.93
CA ALA A 477 18.09 16.88 -12.83
C ALA A 477 18.56 16.43 -11.43
N ILE A 478 19.03 15.18 -11.27
CA ILE A 478 19.53 14.65 -10.00
C ILE A 478 21.04 14.94 -9.83
N VAL A 479 21.83 14.73 -10.88
CA VAL A 479 23.30 14.86 -10.81
C VAL A 479 23.81 16.23 -11.25
N GLY A 480 23.00 17.08 -11.87
CA GLY A 480 23.44 18.38 -12.37
C GLY A 480 24.54 18.28 -13.44
N GLY A 481 25.34 19.33 -13.57
CA GLY A 481 26.39 19.45 -14.59
C GLY A 481 27.65 18.61 -14.33
N ASP A 482 28.64 18.84 -15.18
CA ASP A 482 29.88 18.06 -15.26
C ASP A 482 30.56 17.82 -13.90
N ALA A 483 30.77 16.55 -13.59
CA ALA A 483 31.64 16.10 -12.52
C ALA A 483 32.27 14.76 -12.87
N ASP A 484 33.28 14.40 -12.09
CA ASP A 484 33.93 13.09 -12.15
C ASP A 484 32.99 11.97 -11.63
N PRO A 485 33.35 10.69 -11.85
CA PRO A 485 32.50 9.57 -11.43
C PRO A 485 32.21 9.55 -9.92
N GLU A 486 33.17 9.97 -9.08
CA GLU A 486 33.01 10.01 -7.63
C GLU A 486 32.01 11.11 -7.20
N GLY A 487 32.13 12.33 -7.75
CA GLY A 487 31.18 13.41 -7.49
C GLY A 487 29.76 13.12 -7.99
N ILE A 488 29.62 12.35 -9.07
CA ILE A 488 28.31 11.84 -9.54
C ILE A 488 27.75 10.80 -8.56
N ALA A 489 28.58 9.85 -8.11
CA ALA A 489 28.16 8.83 -7.15
C ALA A 489 27.75 9.44 -5.80
N ASP A 490 28.46 10.46 -5.31
CA ASP A 490 28.10 11.14 -4.06
C ASP A 490 26.74 11.85 -4.16
N ARG A 491 26.44 12.53 -5.28
CA ARG A 491 25.13 13.15 -5.50
C ARG A 491 24.01 12.11 -5.58
N LEU A 492 24.26 10.96 -6.20
CA LEU A 492 23.33 9.83 -6.23
C LEU A 492 23.16 9.17 -4.84
N ILE A 493 24.21 9.09 -4.02
CA ILE A 493 24.12 8.61 -2.63
C ILE A 493 23.26 9.57 -1.79
N VAL A 494 23.43 10.89 -1.96
CA VAL A 494 22.58 11.89 -1.30
C VAL A 494 21.12 11.76 -1.74
N ALA A 495 20.85 11.67 -3.05
CA ALA A 495 19.49 11.60 -3.58
C ALA A 495 18.77 10.27 -3.28
N LEU A 496 19.45 9.14 -3.41
CA LEU A 496 18.84 7.79 -3.35
C LEU A 496 18.94 7.12 -1.99
N LEU A 497 19.95 7.45 -1.19
CA LEU A 497 20.19 6.89 0.15
C LEU A 497 20.05 7.93 1.27
N GLY A 498 19.78 9.19 0.93
CA GLY A 498 19.71 10.31 1.87
C GLY A 498 21.07 10.77 2.41
N GLY A 499 22.18 10.30 1.80
CA GLY A 499 23.57 10.49 2.27
C GLY A 499 24.10 9.32 3.10
N GLU A 500 23.22 8.42 3.55
CA GLU A 500 23.52 7.35 4.49
C GLU A 500 24.04 6.09 3.77
N VAL A 501 25.35 5.92 3.69
CA VAL A 501 26.04 4.74 3.12
C VAL A 501 27.17 4.26 4.04
N SER A 502 27.35 2.94 4.16
CA SER A 502 28.44 2.34 4.92
C SER A 502 29.83 2.62 4.30
N PRO A 503 30.92 2.65 5.09
CA PRO A 503 32.28 2.73 4.57
C PRO A 503 32.60 1.62 3.55
N GLU A 504 32.08 0.41 3.78
CA GLU A 504 32.27 -0.77 2.94
C GLU A 504 31.59 -0.60 1.58
N THR A 505 30.30 -0.25 1.56
CA THR A 505 29.58 0.06 0.30
C THR A 505 30.25 1.23 -0.43
N ARG A 506 30.70 2.27 0.29
CA ARG A 506 31.42 3.42 -0.30
C ARG A 506 32.80 3.04 -0.89
N ALA A 507 33.46 2.01 -0.36
CA ALA A 507 34.67 1.45 -0.97
C ALA A 507 34.32 0.68 -2.25
N VAL A 508 33.38 -0.27 -2.17
CA VAL A 508 32.92 -1.09 -3.32
C VAL A 508 32.41 -0.23 -4.48
N LEU A 509 31.66 0.84 -4.19
CA LEU A 509 31.22 1.78 -5.21
C LEU A 509 32.41 2.47 -5.89
N ARG A 510 33.39 2.99 -5.13
CA ARG A 510 34.58 3.66 -5.70
C ARG A 510 35.44 2.74 -6.55
N ASP A 511 35.57 1.47 -6.18
CA ASP A 511 36.27 0.49 -7.01
C ASP A 511 35.49 0.20 -8.30
N ALA A 512 34.17 0.04 -8.22
CA ALA A 512 33.30 -0.17 -9.39
C ALA A 512 33.27 1.05 -10.35
N LEU A 513 33.51 2.28 -9.87
CA LEU A 513 33.62 3.48 -10.71
C LEU A 513 34.86 3.49 -11.60
N ARG A 514 35.88 2.67 -11.29
CA ARG A 514 37.13 2.57 -12.07
C ARG A 514 37.05 1.55 -13.20
N GLU A 515 35.98 0.75 -13.25
CA GLU A 515 35.76 -0.22 -14.32
C GLU A 515 35.62 0.49 -15.68
N PRO A 516 36.34 0.05 -16.74
CA PRO A 516 36.24 0.64 -18.07
C PRO A 516 34.80 0.71 -18.60
N ALA A 517 33.96 -0.26 -18.20
CA ALA A 517 32.54 -0.28 -18.51
C ALA A 517 31.75 0.91 -17.92
N VAL A 518 32.16 1.47 -16.78
CA VAL A 518 31.51 2.64 -16.15
C VAL A 518 32.09 3.94 -16.71
N LEU A 519 33.41 3.98 -16.94
CA LEU A 519 34.11 5.12 -17.53
C LEU A 519 33.80 5.33 -19.03
N ARG A 520 33.18 4.35 -19.70
CA ARG A 520 33.01 4.30 -21.17
C ARG A 520 34.32 4.41 -21.96
N ALA A 521 35.46 4.23 -21.28
CA ALA A 521 36.78 4.33 -21.87
C ALA A 521 36.97 3.26 -22.95
N THR A 522 37.53 3.67 -24.08
CA THR A 522 37.98 2.79 -25.15
C THR A 522 39.50 2.84 -25.24
N LEU A 523 40.12 1.93 -26.01
CA LEU A 523 41.58 1.94 -26.22
C LEU A 523 42.07 3.22 -26.92
N ASP A 524 41.19 3.85 -27.72
CA ASP A 524 41.51 5.04 -28.53
C ASP A 524 41.06 6.36 -27.87
N ASP A 525 40.13 6.31 -26.91
CA ASP A 525 39.67 7.45 -26.12
C ASP A 525 39.48 7.06 -24.64
N PRO A 526 40.44 7.41 -23.75
CA PRO A 526 40.35 7.14 -22.32
C PRO A 526 39.56 8.19 -21.51
N VAL A 527 39.01 9.24 -22.15
CA VAL A 527 38.33 10.36 -21.45
C VAL A 527 36.88 10.52 -21.94
N ALA A 528 36.15 9.39 -22.00
CA ALA A 528 34.72 9.40 -22.23
C ALA A 528 33.94 9.87 -20.98
N ALA A 529 32.81 10.54 -21.19
CA ALA A 529 31.95 10.97 -20.08
C ALA A 529 31.34 9.76 -19.35
N PRO A 530 31.35 9.73 -18.00
CA PRO A 530 30.96 8.56 -17.22
C PRO A 530 29.51 8.15 -17.40
N ASP A 531 29.24 6.85 -17.32
CA ASP A 531 27.89 6.31 -17.48
C ASP A 531 27.05 6.48 -16.21
N VAL A 532 26.44 7.66 -16.06
CA VAL A 532 25.54 8.01 -14.94
C VAL A 532 24.47 6.93 -14.70
N SER A 533 23.97 6.26 -15.75
CA SER A 533 22.97 5.20 -15.63
C SER A 533 23.50 3.93 -14.96
N LYS A 534 24.79 3.63 -15.11
CA LYS A 534 25.46 2.53 -14.41
C LYS A 534 25.76 2.91 -12.96
N ILE A 535 26.20 4.15 -12.71
CA ILE A 535 26.44 4.64 -11.35
C ILE A 535 25.14 4.62 -10.53
N ALA A 536 24.04 5.15 -11.09
CA ALA A 536 22.73 5.10 -10.45
C ALA A 536 22.25 3.65 -10.20
N ALA A 537 22.49 2.73 -11.13
CA ALA A 537 22.18 1.32 -10.96
C ALA A 537 23.00 0.64 -9.85
N LEU A 538 24.27 1.01 -9.68
CA LEU A 538 25.13 0.54 -8.60
C LEU A 538 24.63 1.04 -7.23
N VAL A 539 24.25 2.33 -7.13
CA VAL A 539 23.69 2.91 -5.89
C VAL A 539 22.34 2.26 -5.55
N LEU A 540 21.45 2.05 -6.52
CA LEU A 540 20.20 1.28 -6.34
C LEU A 540 20.45 -0.22 -6.02
N GLY A 541 21.62 -0.73 -6.41
CA GLY A 541 22.08 -2.09 -6.10
C GLY A 541 22.57 -2.27 -4.67
N SER A 542 22.95 -1.18 -3.98
CA SER A 542 23.56 -1.20 -2.65
C SER A 542 22.72 -1.94 -1.59
N PRO A 543 23.35 -2.62 -0.61
CA PRO A 543 22.66 -3.20 0.54
C PRO A 543 21.72 -2.22 1.25
N GLU A 544 22.12 -0.95 1.31
CA GLU A 544 21.37 0.18 1.85
C GLU A 544 20.06 0.43 1.09
N PHE A 545 20.09 0.43 -0.25
CA PHE A 545 18.87 0.56 -1.05
C PHE A 545 18.02 -0.71 -1.05
N GLN A 546 18.62 -1.90 -0.88
CA GLN A 546 17.87 -3.15 -0.74
C GLN A 546 17.07 -3.24 0.57
N ARG A 547 17.34 -2.37 1.55
CA ARG A 547 16.77 -2.40 2.91
C ARG A 547 15.85 -1.22 3.20
N ARG A 548 14.99 -1.35 4.20
CA ARG A 548 14.16 -0.27 4.76
C ARG A 548 14.10 -0.39 6.28
#